data_AF-A0A964V9P5-F1
#
_entry.id   AF-A0A964V9P5-F1
#
_cell.length_a   1.000
_cell.length_b   1.000
_cell.length_c   1.000
_cell.angle_alpha   90.00
_cell.angle_beta   90.00
_cell.angle_gamma   90.00
#
_symmetry.space_group_name_H-M   'P 1'
#
loop_
_entity.id
_entity.type
_entity.pdbx_description
1 polymer ?
#
loop_
_entity_poly.entity_id
_entity_poly.type
_entity_poly.pdbx_seq_one_letter_code
_entity_poly.pdbx_strand_id
1 'polypeptide(L)'
;MSEFRLRELPFPARLVLTVTLMSVLTGYVSALVNLHFQAASPGQTLPGVSETVVQYHGQENVTQLEKLLVSHEGKPFNGQGSMRSVFTKKRAGGITSGIRAKRKHLEEQAQAKLKNDPEALEKELKKIADDRHVEFYVLKELDGERVALVSWIRDGAKKEYYDNSSTAGFPLTGQLAGLEITPKFLNQSDDGKTKHANIQGIFETRCVRCHESNAGGPASVYPLASYEEIADYCDPAESSARSLDKLALSTHVHMLGFSMLYGITGLCLSLTSYSKWVRLILAPSALILQVVEIACWWLARLDSPAGPFFAFLITALGGAVALCLILQVLLTLWDIHSPSGRKVLILIILGLGIVAGLLAWKVALPYLDREKGINSIQTD
;
A
#
# COMPACT_ATOMS: atom_id res chain seq x y z
N MET A 1 22.63 -48.70 -12.99
CA MET A 1 21.26 -48.17 -13.06
C MET A 1 21.28 -46.99 -14.00
N SER A 2 20.53 -47.03 -15.11
CA SER A 2 20.44 -45.89 -16.04
C SER A 2 19.77 -44.72 -15.31
N GLU A 3 20.43 -43.57 -15.23
CA GLU A 3 19.83 -42.36 -14.66
C GLU A 3 18.72 -41.88 -15.60
N PHE A 4 17.47 -41.86 -15.12
CA PHE A 4 16.31 -41.36 -15.86
C PHE A 4 16.43 -39.86 -16.19
N ARG A 5 16.22 -39.47 -17.46
CA ARG A 5 16.32 -38.07 -17.91
C ARG A 5 15.03 -37.55 -18.51
N LEU A 6 14.70 -36.27 -18.27
CA LEU A 6 13.48 -35.65 -18.82
C LEU A 6 13.42 -35.67 -20.35
N ARG A 7 14.57 -35.62 -21.03
CA ARG A 7 14.64 -35.65 -22.49
C ARG A 7 14.21 -37.00 -23.09
N GLU A 8 14.22 -38.07 -22.27
CA GLU A 8 13.81 -39.43 -22.67
C GLU A 8 12.28 -39.60 -22.62
N LEU A 9 11.55 -38.62 -22.07
CA LEU A 9 10.10 -38.67 -21.99
C LEU A 9 9.42 -38.62 -23.38
N PRO A 10 8.26 -39.28 -23.54
CA PRO A 10 7.48 -39.18 -24.76
C PRO A 10 7.03 -37.73 -24.98
N PHE A 11 6.81 -37.36 -26.24
CA PHE A 11 6.47 -35.98 -26.61
C PHE A 11 5.30 -35.37 -25.81
N PRO A 12 4.18 -36.08 -25.56
CA PRO A 12 3.08 -35.54 -24.76
C PRO A 12 3.50 -35.13 -23.35
N ALA A 13 4.32 -35.94 -22.66
CA ALA A 13 4.80 -35.62 -21.32
C ALA A 13 5.72 -34.41 -21.32
N ARG A 14 6.60 -34.29 -22.32
CA ARG A 14 7.48 -33.11 -22.48
C ARG A 14 6.69 -31.84 -22.77
N LEU A 15 5.60 -31.96 -23.54
CA LEU A 15 4.70 -30.84 -23.83
C LEU A 15 3.98 -30.37 -22.56
N VAL A 16 3.44 -31.30 -21.75
CA VAL A 16 2.82 -30.96 -20.46
C VAL A 16 3.81 -30.23 -19.56
N LEU A 17 5.02 -30.77 -19.37
CA LEU A 17 6.06 -30.11 -18.56
C LEU A 17 6.42 -28.71 -19.10
N THR A 18 6.50 -28.56 -20.42
CA THR A 18 6.77 -27.26 -21.05
C THR A 18 5.67 -26.25 -20.71
N VAL A 19 4.41 -26.62 -20.89
CA VAL A 19 3.26 -25.75 -20.58
C VAL A 19 3.21 -25.44 -19.08
N THR A 20 3.43 -26.43 -18.21
CA THR A 20 3.48 -26.22 -16.76
C THR A 20 4.55 -25.20 -16.38
N LEU A 21 5.78 -25.34 -16.88
CA LEU A 21 6.88 -24.44 -16.57
C LEU A 21 6.64 -23.01 -17.10
N MET A 22 6.05 -22.87 -18.29
CA MET A 22 5.66 -21.57 -18.84
C MET A 22 4.52 -20.91 -18.04
N SER A 23 3.56 -21.71 -17.55
CA SER A 23 2.50 -21.25 -16.65
C SER A 23 3.06 -20.78 -15.31
N VAL A 24 4.09 -21.44 -14.76
CA VAL A 24 4.77 -21.00 -13.55
C VAL A 24 5.40 -19.61 -13.74
N LEU A 25 6.09 -19.36 -14.86
CA LEU A 25 6.66 -18.03 -15.14
C LEU A 25 5.58 -16.97 -15.31
N THR A 26 4.51 -17.27 -16.02
CA THR A 26 3.37 -16.34 -16.18
C THR A 26 2.72 -16.03 -14.83
N GLY A 27 2.50 -17.05 -14.00
CA GLY A 27 1.97 -16.90 -12.64
C GLY A 27 2.90 -16.07 -11.75
N TYR A 28 4.22 -16.24 -11.88
CA TYR A 28 5.20 -15.43 -11.16
C TYR A 28 5.14 -13.95 -11.55
N VAL A 29 5.02 -13.64 -12.85
CA VAL A 29 4.82 -12.25 -13.32
C VAL A 29 3.51 -11.67 -12.77
N SER A 30 2.43 -12.45 -12.78
CA SER A 30 1.15 -12.04 -12.16
C SER A 30 1.30 -11.75 -10.66
N ALA A 31 2.08 -12.57 -9.94
CA ALA A 31 2.38 -12.34 -8.53
C ALA A 31 3.16 -11.02 -8.30
N LEU A 32 4.12 -10.67 -9.18
CA LEU A 32 4.82 -9.38 -9.13
C LEU A 32 3.87 -8.20 -9.37
N VAL A 33 2.94 -8.32 -10.31
CA VAL A 33 1.89 -7.30 -10.55
C VAL A 33 0.99 -7.16 -9.32
N ASN A 34 0.60 -8.27 -8.70
CA ASN A 34 -0.16 -8.23 -7.46
C ASN A 34 0.64 -7.57 -6.32
N LEU A 35 1.95 -7.85 -6.21
CA LEU A 35 2.83 -7.22 -5.22
C LEU A 35 2.93 -5.70 -5.42
N HIS A 36 3.00 -5.22 -6.67
CA HIS A 36 2.93 -3.80 -7.00
C HIS A 36 1.69 -3.15 -6.39
N PHE A 37 0.49 -3.70 -6.67
CA PHE A 37 -0.76 -3.14 -6.17
C PHE A 37 -0.94 -3.25 -4.65
N GLN A 38 -0.23 -4.16 -3.99
CA GLN A 38 -0.36 -4.35 -2.53
C GLN A 38 0.62 -3.49 -1.72
N ALA A 39 1.82 -3.22 -2.25
CA ALA A 39 2.93 -2.71 -1.45
C ALA A 39 3.79 -1.64 -2.14
N ALA A 40 3.73 -1.48 -3.46
CA ALA A 40 4.56 -0.47 -4.12
C ALA A 40 4.04 0.95 -3.86
N SER A 41 4.98 1.90 -3.74
CA SER A 41 4.66 3.32 -3.74
C SER A 41 4.24 3.77 -5.15
N PRO A 42 3.36 4.79 -5.28
CA PRO A 42 2.89 5.25 -6.58
C PRO A 42 4.04 5.61 -7.52
N GLY A 43 4.01 5.09 -8.74
CA GLY A 43 5.06 5.31 -9.74
C GLY A 43 6.26 4.38 -9.65
N GLN A 44 6.32 3.47 -8.68
CA GLN A 44 7.32 2.40 -8.61
C GLN A 44 6.74 1.08 -9.13
N THR A 45 7.54 0.29 -9.84
CA THR A 45 7.11 -1.03 -10.35
C THR A 45 6.98 -2.07 -9.25
N LEU A 46 7.85 -2.02 -8.23
CA LEU A 46 7.89 -2.95 -7.11
C LEU A 46 8.21 -2.18 -5.83
N PRO A 47 7.85 -2.70 -4.64
CA PRO A 47 8.20 -2.07 -3.38
C PRO A 47 9.72 -1.97 -3.23
N GLY A 48 10.18 -0.80 -2.78
CA GLY A 48 11.57 -0.58 -2.41
C GLY A 48 11.93 -1.22 -1.07
N VAL A 49 13.20 -1.12 -0.71
CA VAL A 49 13.73 -1.62 0.57
C VAL A 49 13.06 -0.89 1.73
N SER A 50 12.93 0.43 1.66
CA SER A 50 12.29 1.26 2.70
C SER A 50 10.85 0.85 2.97
N GLU A 51 10.08 0.60 1.91
CA GLU A 51 8.70 0.11 2.00
C GLU A 51 8.65 -1.26 2.65
N THR A 52 9.55 -2.16 2.28
CA THR A 52 9.67 -3.51 2.86
C THR A 52 9.98 -3.43 4.36
N VAL A 53 10.90 -2.58 4.79
CA VAL A 53 11.23 -2.35 6.21
C VAL A 53 10.00 -1.84 6.97
N VAL A 54 9.34 -0.80 6.48
CA VAL A 54 8.13 -0.23 7.11
C VAL A 54 6.97 -1.24 7.17
N GLN A 55 6.93 -2.19 6.23
CA GLN A 55 5.88 -3.20 6.17
C GLN A 55 6.12 -4.38 7.13
N TYR A 56 7.36 -4.85 7.26
CA TYR A 56 7.68 -6.06 8.04
C TYR A 56 8.24 -5.78 9.43
N HIS A 57 9.05 -4.72 9.59
CA HIS A 57 9.59 -4.30 10.88
C HIS A 57 8.72 -3.21 11.52
N GLY A 58 8.26 -2.24 10.72
CA GLY A 58 7.46 -1.11 11.19
C GLY A 58 8.30 0.15 11.34
N GLN A 59 7.71 1.16 11.99
CA GLN A 59 8.37 2.41 12.35
C GLN A 59 8.33 2.58 13.86
N GLU A 60 9.46 2.98 14.46
CA GLU A 60 9.55 3.24 15.89
C GLU A 60 8.67 4.44 16.29
N ASN A 61 7.94 4.29 17.40
CA ASN A 61 7.06 5.33 17.97
C ASN A 61 5.96 5.85 17.01
N VAL A 62 5.62 5.10 15.98
CA VAL A 62 4.52 5.43 15.07
C VAL A 62 3.45 4.37 15.21
N THR A 63 2.25 4.81 15.58
CA THR A 63 1.09 3.92 15.73
C THR A 63 0.57 3.49 14.35
N GLN A 64 -0.18 2.40 14.31
CA GLN A 64 -0.77 1.91 13.06
C GLN A 64 -1.72 2.96 12.45
N LEU A 65 -2.53 3.64 13.27
CA LEU A 65 -3.45 4.66 12.80
C LEU A 65 -2.72 5.90 12.28
N GLU A 66 -1.68 6.36 12.98
CA GLU A 66 -0.84 7.47 12.52
C GLU A 66 -0.21 7.15 11.16
N LYS A 67 0.41 5.96 11.02
CA LYS A 67 1.03 5.52 9.76
C LYS A 67 0.05 5.61 8.60
N LEU A 68 -1.19 5.17 8.79
CA LEU A 68 -2.22 5.20 7.75
C LEU A 68 -2.67 6.63 7.40
N LEU A 69 -2.74 7.54 8.37
CA LEU A 69 -3.13 8.94 8.17
C LEU A 69 -2.02 9.80 7.55
N VAL A 70 -0.75 9.47 7.78
CA VAL A 70 0.39 10.24 7.25
C VAL A 70 0.85 9.70 5.89
N SER A 71 0.67 8.40 5.64
CA SER A 71 1.06 7.75 4.39
C SER A 71 0.46 8.42 3.16
N HIS A 72 1.23 8.45 2.07
CA HIS A 72 0.82 9.04 0.80
C HIS A 72 -0.54 8.50 0.32
N GLU A 73 -1.43 9.38 -0.14
CA GLU A 73 -2.82 9.03 -0.50
C GLU A 73 -2.96 8.03 -1.66
N GLY A 74 -1.93 7.92 -2.50
CA GLY A 74 -1.85 6.94 -3.58
C GLY A 74 -1.51 5.52 -3.12
N LYS A 75 -1.10 5.32 -1.85
CA LYS A 75 -0.86 3.96 -1.34
C LYS A 75 -2.18 3.17 -1.22
N PRO A 76 -2.12 1.82 -1.27
CA PRO A 76 -3.31 0.98 -1.25
C PRO A 76 -4.19 1.18 0.00
N PHE A 77 -5.52 1.16 -0.19
CA PHE A 77 -6.49 1.27 0.90
C PHE A 77 -6.84 -0.13 1.46
N ASN A 78 -5.89 -0.77 2.14
CA ASN A 78 -5.97 -2.20 2.57
C ASN A 78 -5.52 -2.44 4.03
N GLY A 79 -5.47 -1.39 4.84
CA GLY A 79 -4.98 -1.43 6.22
C GLY A 79 -3.46 -1.53 6.37
N GLN A 80 -2.69 -1.46 5.28
CA GLN A 80 -1.22 -1.38 5.30
C GLN A 80 -0.65 -0.24 4.45
N GLY A 81 -1.45 0.31 3.51
CA GLY A 81 -1.08 1.48 2.72
C GLY A 81 -1.48 2.81 3.37
N SER A 82 -2.58 3.43 2.94
CA SER A 82 -2.97 4.77 3.40
C SER A 82 -4.49 4.93 3.59
N MET A 83 -4.86 5.72 4.59
CA MET A 83 -6.20 6.28 4.77
C MET A 83 -6.29 7.77 4.43
N ARG A 84 -5.18 8.40 4.03
CA ARG A 84 -5.12 9.84 3.70
C ARG A 84 -6.12 10.23 2.62
N SER A 85 -6.45 9.34 1.70
CA SER A 85 -7.43 9.61 0.63
C SER A 85 -8.83 10.00 1.14
N VAL A 86 -9.19 9.65 2.38
CA VAL A 86 -10.44 10.07 3.05
C VAL A 86 -10.45 11.58 3.35
N PHE A 87 -9.30 12.24 3.37
CA PHE A 87 -9.17 13.68 3.55
C PHE A 87 -8.86 14.40 2.24
N THR A 88 -9.16 13.77 1.11
CA THR A 88 -8.89 14.31 -0.23
C THR A 88 -10.09 14.14 -1.14
N LYS A 89 -10.03 14.77 -2.33
CA LYS A 89 -11.06 14.67 -3.37
C LYS A 89 -11.45 13.22 -3.71
N LYS A 90 -10.53 12.27 -3.58
CA LYS A 90 -10.75 10.87 -3.98
C LYS A 90 -11.81 10.15 -3.13
N ARG A 91 -11.79 10.32 -1.81
CA ARG A 91 -12.66 9.53 -0.90
C ARG A 91 -13.31 10.29 0.25
N ALA A 92 -13.10 11.61 0.37
CA ALA A 92 -13.73 12.40 1.44
C ALA A 92 -15.25 12.30 1.48
N GLY A 93 -15.88 12.08 0.32
CA GLY A 93 -17.34 12.09 0.19
C GLY A 93 -17.91 13.49 0.39
N GLY A 94 -18.98 13.83 -0.33
CA GLY A 94 -19.65 15.12 -0.12
C GLY A 94 -18.78 16.35 -0.43
N ILE A 95 -17.80 16.26 -1.35
CA ILE A 95 -17.01 17.43 -1.77
C ILE A 95 -17.93 18.53 -2.33
N THR A 96 -18.91 18.15 -3.16
CA THR A 96 -19.88 19.10 -3.73
C THR A 96 -20.72 19.80 -2.66
N SER A 97 -21.16 19.07 -1.62
CA SER A 97 -21.88 19.69 -0.50
C SER A 97 -20.95 20.53 0.37
N GLY A 98 -19.69 20.13 0.54
CA GLY A 98 -18.63 20.89 1.19
C GLY A 98 -18.37 22.24 0.50
N ILE A 99 -18.24 22.24 -0.83
CA ILE A 99 -18.09 23.47 -1.64
C ILE A 99 -19.28 24.40 -1.42
N ARG A 100 -20.51 23.88 -1.44
CA ARG A 100 -21.72 24.69 -1.20
C ARG A 100 -21.72 25.32 0.19
N ALA A 101 -21.41 24.55 1.23
CA ALA A 101 -21.36 25.04 2.60
C ALA A 101 -20.24 26.07 2.81
N LYS A 102 -19.05 25.78 2.27
CA LYS A 102 -17.88 26.66 2.38
C LYS A 102 -18.07 27.97 1.61
N ARG A 103 -18.70 27.91 0.42
CA ARG A 103 -19.08 29.10 -0.35
C ARG A 103 -19.92 30.06 0.49
N LYS A 104 -21.01 29.56 1.07
CA LYS A 104 -21.89 30.36 1.93
C LYS A 104 -21.11 31.03 3.06
N HIS A 105 -20.23 30.27 3.72
CA HIS A 105 -19.42 30.80 4.81
C HIS A 105 -18.42 31.89 4.35
N LEU A 106 -17.75 31.69 3.21
CA LEU A 106 -16.83 32.67 2.63
C LEU A 106 -17.56 33.95 2.19
N GLU A 107 -18.76 33.82 1.61
CA GLU A 107 -19.61 34.97 1.24
C GLU A 107 -20.00 35.79 2.47
N GLU A 108 -20.47 35.13 3.53
CA GLU A 108 -20.81 35.78 4.81
C GLU A 108 -19.59 36.50 5.42
N GLN A 109 -18.41 35.85 5.42
CA GLN A 109 -17.17 36.45 5.90
C GLN A 109 -16.72 37.65 5.06
N ALA A 110 -16.82 37.55 3.73
CA ALA A 110 -16.46 38.62 2.81
C ALA A 110 -17.37 39.84 3.01
N GLN A 111 -18.69 39.61 3.10
CA GLN A 111 -19.67 40.67 3.36
C GLN A 111 -19.42 41.37 4.72
N ALA A 112 -19.04 40.62 5.74
CA ALA A 112 -18.74 41.19 7.06
C ALA A 112 -17.42 42.01 7.04
N LYS A 113 -16.36 41.51 6.40
CA LYS A 113 -15.03 42.14 6.38
C LYS A 113 -14.94 43.34 5.42
N LEU A 114 -15.59 43.26 4.26
CA LEU A 114 -15.49 44.24 3.17
C LEU A 114 -16.73 45.13 3.05
N LYS A 115 -17.51 45.25 4.14
CA LYS A 115 -18.76 46.03 4.18
C LYS A 115 -18.61 47.47 3.66
N ASN A 116 -17.43 48.07 3.82
CA ASN A 116 -17.15 49.46 3.45
C ASN A 116 -16.36 49.61 2.14
N ASP A 117 -16.08 48.50 1.44
CA ASP A 117 -15.31 48.49 0.19
C ASP A 117 -16.04 47.62 -0.86
N PRO A 118 -16.99 48.22 -1.61
CA PRO A 118 -17.82 47.47 -2.54
C PRO A 118 -17.04 46.90 -3.73
N GLU A 119 -15.96 47.56 -4.16
CA GLU A 119 -15.13 47.09 -5.27
C GLU A 119 -14.29 45.87 -4.86
N ALA A 120 -13.70 45.90 -3.65
CA ALA A 120 -13.01 44.73 -3.10
C ALA A 120 -13.99 43.56 -2.83
N LEU A 121 -15.20 43.85 -2.34
CA LEU A 121 -16.22 42.84 -2.10
C LEU A 121 -16.64 42.14 -3.41
N GLU A 122 -16.92 42.89 -4.47
CA GLU A 122 -17.27 42.31 -5.78
C GLU A 122 -16.15 41.40 -6.31
N LYS A 123 -14.89 41.86 -6.20
CA LYS A 123 -13.72 41.08 -6.62
C LYS A 123 -13.61 39.76 -5.83
N GLU A 124 -13.87 39.79 -4.54
CA GLU A 124 -13.79 38.59 -3.69
C GLU A 124 -14.95 37.62 -3.95
N LEU A 125 -16.18 38.12 -4.10
CA LEU A 125 -17.34 37.30 -4.48
C LEU A 125 -17.14 36.61 -5.83
N LYS A 126 -16.50 37.29 -6.80
CA LYS A 126 -16.15 36.70 -8.10
C LYS A 126 -15.18 35.52 -7.96
N LYS A 127 -14.24 35.55 -7.01
CA LYS A 127 -13.38 34.40 -6.72
C LYS A 127 -14.15 33.28 -6.05
N ILE A 128 -15.01 33.59 -5.08
CA ILE A 128 -15.84 32.61 -4.36
C ILE A 128 -16.86 31.91 -5.29
N ALA A 129 -17.24 32.56 -6.39
CA ALA A 129 -18.05 31.95 -7.44
C ALA A 129 -17.33 30.81 -8.18
N ASP A 130 -15.99 30.81 -8.25
CA ASP A 130 -15.23 29.70 -8.85
C ASP A 130 -15.17 28.50 -7.90
N ASP A 131 -15.72 27.37 -8.32
CA ASP A 131 -15.69 26.11 -7.57
C ASP A 131 -14.25 25.70 -7.23
N ARG A 132 -13.27 25.94 -8.11
CA ARG A 132 -11.87 25.56 -7.85
C ARG A 132 -11.27 26.35 -6.69
N HIS A 133 -11.62 27.63 -6.59
CA HIS A 133 -11.17 28.48 -5.50
C HIS A 133 -11.75 28.03 -4.16
N VAL A 134 -13.03 27.68 -4.12
CA VAL A 134 -13.68 27.20 -2.89
C VAL A 134 -13.22 25.78 -2.53
N GLU A 135 -13.04 24.90 -3.52
CA GLU A 135 -12.54 23.54 -3.35
C GLU A 135 -11.17 23.54 -2.66
N PHE A 136 -10.28 24.48 -3.00
CA PHE A 136 -8.99 24.64 -2.32
C PHE A 136 -9.14 24.76 -0.80
N TYR A 137 -10.06 25.60 -0.31
CA TYR A 137 -10.28 25.75 1.13
C TYR A 137 -10.94 24.53 1.75
N VAL A 138 -11.83 23.83 1.04
CA VAL A 138 -12.41 22.57 1.51
C VAL A 138 -11.32 21.51 1.70
N LEU A 139 -10.38 21.40 0.75
CA LEU A 139 -9.25 20.46 0.86
C LEU A 139 -8.30 20.85 2.00
N LYS A 140 -8.08 22.15 2.22
CA LYS A 140 -7.29 22.65 3.35
C LYS A 140 -7.94 22.30 4.69
N GLU A 141 -9.25 22.44 4.80
CA GLU A 141 -10.01 22.03 5.99
C GLU A 141 -9.93 20.52 6.24
N LEU A 142 -10.05 19.71 5.20
CA LEU A 142 -9.92 18.26 5.30
C LEU A 142 -8.52 17.84 5.75
N ASP A 143 -7.46 18.46 5.21
CA ASP A 143 -6.11 18.17 5.69
C ASP A 143 -5.92 18.63 7.14
N GLY A 144 -6.56 19.72 7.56
CA GLY A 144 -6.59 20.13 8.95
C GLY A 144 -7.30 19.16 9.88
N GLU A 145 -8.44 18.58 9.47
CA GLU A 145 -9.08 17.46 10.19
C GLU A 145 -8.07 16.32 10.41
N ARG A 146 -7.36 15.91 9.35
CA ARG A 146 -6.35 14.84 9.40
C ARG A 146 -5.19 15.17 10.33
N VAL A 147 -4.66 16.39 10.24
CA VAL A 147 -3.55 16.84 11.09
C VAL A 147 -3.97 16.90 12.56
N ALA A 148 -5.21 17.29 12.85
CA ALA A 148 -5.76 17.27 14.21
C ALA A 148 -5.82 15.82 14.75
N LEU A 149 -6.30 14.86 13.96
CA LEU A 149 -6.29 13.44 14.35
C LEU A 149 -4.87 12.93 14.63
N VAL A 150 -3.93 13.20 13.72
CA VAL A 150 -2.52 12.78 13.89
C VAL A 150 -1.92 13.40 15.16
N SER A 151 -2.21 14.67 15.43
CA SER A 151 -1.70 15.37 16.61
C SER A 151 -2.30 14.80 17.90
N TRP A 152 -3.59 14.47 17.89
CA TRP A 152 -4.25 13.80 19.01
C TRP A 152 -3.67 12.41 19.28
N ILE A 153 -3.39 11.63 18.23
CA ILE A 153 -2.75 10.31 18.33
C ILE A 153 -1.35 10.44 18.95
N ARG A 154 -0.55 11.40 18.49
CA ARG A 154 0.80 11.68 19.01
C ARG A 154 0.79 12.17 20.46
N ASP A 155 -0.30 12.78 20.91
CA ASP A 155 -0.51 13.14 22.32
C ASP A 155 -1.07 11.97 23.16
N GLY A 156 -0.96 10.74 22.66
CA GLY A 156 -1.35 9.52 23.36
C GLY A 156 -2.82 9.14 23.21
N ALA A 157 -3.52 9.71 22.22
CA ALA A 157 -4.94 9.44 21.94
C ALA A 157 -5.82 9.49 23.20
N LYS A 158 -5.63 10.51 24.05
CA LYS A 158 -6.29 10.59 25.36
C LYS A 158 -7.81 10.56 25.22
N LYS A 159 -8.45 9.65 25.97
CA LYS A 159 -9.91 9.43 25.97
C LYS A 159 -10.69 10.70 26.30
N GLU A 160 -10.17 11.54 27.19
CA GLU A 160 -10.81 12.79 27.60
C GLU A 160 -11.17 13.72 26.42
N TYR A 161 -10.31 13.77 25.39
CA TYR A 161 -10.55 14.60 24.21
C TYR A 161 -11.55 13.96 23.26
N TYR A 162 -11.67 12.64 23.27
CA TYR A 162 -12.69 11.92 22.50
C TYR A 162 -14.07 12.07 23.15
N ASP A 163 -14.21 11.75 24.44
CA ASP A 163 -15.50 11.77 25.14
C ASP A 163 -16.08 13.19 25.26
N ASN A 164 -15.23 14.21 25.39
CA ASN A 164 -15.65 15.62 25.47
C ASN A 164 -15.54 16.34 24.12
N SER A 165 -15.53 15.62 23.01
CA SER A 165 -15.30 16.16 21.67
C SER A 165 -16.32 17.21 21.22
N SER A 166 -17.50 17.29 21.83
CA SER A 166 -18.54 18.28 21.51
C SER A 166 -18.45 19.57 22.33
N THR A 167 -17.69 19.58 23.42
CA THR A 167 -17.60 20.72 24.36
C THR A 167 -16.17 21.27 24.45
N ALA A 168 -15.22 20.43 24.85
CA ALA A 168 -13.81 20.75 24.92
C ALA A 168 -13.09 20.20 23.69
N GLY A 169 -13.00 18.89 23.47
CA GLY A 169 -12.26 18.30 22.35
C GLY A 169 -10.74 18.48 22.44
N PHE A 170 -10.02 18.22 21.35
CA PHE A 170 -8.55 18.27 21.33
C PHE A 170 -8.03 19.71 21.11
N PRO A 171 -7.20 20.28 22.01
CA PRO A 171 -6.79 21.68 21.94
C PRO A 171 -5.83 21.97 20.78
N LEU A 172 -6.19 22.92 19.92
CA LEU A 172 -5.36 23.38 18.79
C LEU A 172 -4.50 24.57 19.24
N THR A 173 -3.35 24.27 19.83
CA THR A 173 -2.42 25.27 20.39
C THR A 173 -1.07 25.28 19.68
N GLY A 174 -0.26 26.32 19.93
CA GLY A 174 1.08 26.46 19.34
C GLY A 174 1.04 26.43 17.81
N GLN A 175 1.73 25.46 17.21
CA GLN A 175 1.78 25.26 15.76
C GLN A 175 0.42 24.87 15.15
N LEU A 176 -0.51 24.33 15.95
CA LEU A 176 -1.85 23.93 15.51
C LEU A 176 -2.87 25.07 15.57
N ALA A 177 -2.54 26.21 16.19
CA ALA A 177 -3.49 27.32 16.36
C ALA A 177 -3.98 27.91 15.03
N GLY A 178 -3.14 27.84 13.98
CA GLY A 178 -3.44 28.28 12.62
C GLY A 178 -4.15 27.24 11.75
N LEU A 179 -4.45 26.05 12.28
CA LEU A 179 -5.04 24.96 11.50
C LEU A 179 -6.48 25.32 11.09
N GLU A 180 -6.76 25.18 9.79
CA GLU A 180 -8.12 25.31 9.26
C GLU A 180 -8.78 23.95 9.31
N ILE A 181 -9.90 23.84 10.01
CA ILE A 181 -10.70 22.62 10.13
C ILE A 181 -12.12 22.97 9.72
N THR A 182 -12.86 22.01 9.16
CA THR A 182 -14.27 22.23 8.83
C THR A 182 -15.03 22.74 10.06
N PRO A 183 -15.78 23.85 9.95
CA PRO A 183 -16.37 24.54 11.12
C PRO A 183 -17.21 23.65 12.04
N LYS A 184 -17.90 22.63 11.51
CA LYS A 184 -18.70 21.70 12.33
C LYS A 184 -17.87 20.83 13.28
N PHE A 185 -16.56 20.73 13.06
CA PHE A 185 -15.63 19.97 13.90
C PHE A 185 -14.74 20.88 14.75
N LEU A 186 -15.08 22.18 14.83
CA LEU A 186 -14.32 23.16 15.58
C LEU A 186 -15.18 23.66 16.73
N ASN A 187 -14.72 23.42 17.95
CA ASN A 187 -15.27 24.05 19.15
C ASN A 187 -14.36 25.19 19.57
N GLN A 188 -14.93 26.16 20.26
CA GLN A 188 -14.21 27.28 20.83
C GLN A 188 -14.43 27.26 22.34
N SER A 189 -13.36 27.43 23.11
CA SER A 189 -13.47 27.53 24.57
C SER A 189 -14.28 28.76 24.99
N ASP A 190 -14.81 28.72 26.21
CA ASP A 190 -15.59 29.81 26.81
C ASP A 190 -14.84 31.14 26.87
N ASP A 191 -13.50 31.10 26.90
CA ASP A 191 -12.63 32.29 26.89
C ASP A 191 -12.39 32.86 25.48
N GLY A 192 -12.90 32.19 24.43
CA GLY A 192 -12.75 32.56 23.03
C GLY A 192 -11.34 32.42 22.45
N LYS A 193 -10.35 31.99 23.24
CA LYS A 193 -8.92 32.02 22.86
C LYS A 193 -8.42 30.71 22.29
N THR A 194 -8.96 29.58 22.72
CA THR A 194 -8.48 28.26 22.30
C THR A 194 -9.52 27.54 21.45
N LYS A 195 -9.09 27.20 20.24
CA LYS A 195 -9.87 26.33 19.35
C LYS A 195 -9.60 24.88 19.71
N HIS A 196 -10.61 24.05 19.53
CA HIS A 196 -10.48 22.62 19.77
C HIS A 196 -11.11 21.81 18.65
N ALA A 197 -10.49 20.69 18.32
CA ALA A 197 -11.00 19.75 17.32
C ALA A 197 -11.95 18.73 17.94
N ASN A 198 -13.11 18.54 17.33
CA ASN A 198 -14.08 17.49 17.63
C ASN A 198 -13.60 16.17 17.00
N ILE A 199 -12.79 15.41 17.74
CA ILE A 199 -12.17 14.16 17.28
C ILE A 199 -13.26 13.12 16.96
N GLN A 200 -14.21 12.93 17.87
CA GLN A 200 -15.31 11.97 17.69
C GLN A 200 -16.09 12.23 16.39
N GLY A 201 -16.51 13.48 16.15
CA GLY A 201 -17.28 13.86 14.97
C GLY A 201 -16.51 13.67 13.66
N ILE A 202 -15.18 13.84 13.68
CA ILE A 202 -14.33 13.54 12.51
C ILE A 202 -14.37 12.03 12.23
N PHE A 203 -14.17 11.16 13.23
CA PHE A 203 -14.25 9.69 13.04
C PHE A 203 -15.64 9.26 12.54
N GLU A 204 -16.71 9.73 13.19
CA GLU A 204 -18.09 9.42 12.81
C GLU A 204 -18.38 9.79 11.34
N THR A 205 -17.91 10.95 10.90
CA THR A 205 -18.16 11.41 9.53
C THR A 205 -17.27 10.71 8.50
N ARG A 206 -15.99 10.50 8.82
CA ARG A 206 -14.96 10.14 7.84
C ARG A 206 -14.63 8.65 7.82
N CYS A 207 -14.72 7.99 8.97
CA CYS A 207 -14.24 6.61 9.17
C CYS A 207 -15.40 5.62 9.28
N VAL A 208 -16.38 5.89 10.14
CA VAL A 208 -17.42 4.92 10.54
C VAL A 208 -18.19 4.37 9.35
N ARG A 209 -18.50 5.17 8.32
CA ARG A 209 -19.20 4.70 7.12
C ARG A 209 -18.60 3.44 6.48
N CYS A 210 -17.27 3.26 6.53
CA CYS A 210 -16.60 2.08 5.99
C CYS A 210 -16.18 1.07 7.06
N HIS A 211 -16.10 1.50 8.30
CA HIS A 211 -15.60 0.72 9.44
C HIS A 211 -16.74 0.26 10.37
N GLU A 212 -18.00 0.51 10.02
CA GLU A 212 -19.14 -0.07 10.72
C GLU A 212 -19.24 -1.56 10.39
N SER A 213 -19.58 -2.38 11.39
CA SER A 213 -19.63 -3.84 11.26
C SER A 213 -20.59 -4.34 10.17
N ASN A 214 -21.61 -3.55 9.85
CA ASN A 214 -22.62 -3.83 8.83
C ASN A 214 -22.28 -3.26 7.42
N ALA A 215 -21.22 -2.45 7.28
CA ALA A 215 -20.92 -1.73 6.03
C ALA A 215 -20.46 -2.67 4.89
N GLY A 216 -20.00 -3.87 5.24
CA GLY A 216 -19.45 -4.85 4.32
C GLY A 216 -18.07 -4.44 3.76
N GLY A 217 -17.38 -5.42 3.16
CA GLY A 217 -16.07 -5.20 2.54
C GLY A 217 -14.88 -5.22 3.50
N PRO A 218 -13.65 -5.00 3.01
CA PRO A 218 -12.44 -5.23 3.79
C PRO A 218 -12.19 -4.27 4.96
N ALA A 219 -12.93 -3.14 5.04
CA ALA A 219 -12.77 -2.16 6.11
C ALA A 219 -13.63 -2.49 7.33
N SER A 220 -14.76 -3.19 7.16
CA SER A 220 -15.68 -3.53 8.25
C SER A 220 -15.11 -4.55 9.25
N VAL A 221 -13.99 -5.21 8.91
CA VAL A 221 -13.25 -6.09 9.84
C VAL A 221 -12.33 -5.32 10.80
N TYR A 222 -12.20 -4.00 10.62
CA TYR A 222 -11.43 -3.10 11.48
C TYR A 222 -12.39 -2.06 12.06
N PRO A 223 -13.17 -2.36 13.09
CA PRO A 223 -14.18 -1.41 13.56
C PRO A 223 -13.51 -0.16 14.15
N LEU A 224 -14.14 1.01 13.95
CA LEU A 224 -13.66 2.33 14.39
C LEU A 224 -14.83 3.22 14.88
N ALA A 225 -15.87 2.60 15.42
CA ALA A 225 -17.11 3.26 15.84
C ALA A 225 -17.08 3.72 17.30
N SER A 226 -16.19 3.17 18.14
CA SER A 226 -16.00 3.58 19.53
C SER A 226 -14.56 3.96 19.85
N TYR A 227 -14.35 4.65 20.97
CA TYR A 227 -13.01 4.96 21.45
C TYR A 227 -12.17 3.71 21.68
N GLU A 228 -12.78 2.68 22.29
CA GLU A 228 -12.10 1.43 22.63
C GLU A 228 -11.57 0.75 21.37
N GLU A 229 -12.37 0.73 20.29
CA GLU A 229 -11.96 0.18 19.00
C GLU A 229 -10.85 1.01 18.33
N ILE A 230 -10.85 2.33 18.52
CA ILE A 230 -9.82 3.23 17.97
C ILE A 230 -8.50 3.10 18.76
N ALA A 231 -8.59 2.97 20.08
CA ALA A 231 -7.44 2.95 20.98
C ALA A 231 -6.45 1.81 20.66
N ASP A 232 -6.95 0.65 20.25
CA ASP A 232 -6.14 -0.51 19.84
C ASP A 232 -5.17 -0.19 18.68
N TYR A 233 -5.51 0.78 17.82
CA TYR A 233 -4.66 1.21 16.71
C TYR A 233 -3.79 2.43 17.01
N CYS A 234 -3.93 3.00 18.21
CA CYS A 234 -3.22 4.17 18.70
C CYS A 234 -2.15 3.84 19.75
N ASP A 235 -1.97 2.56 20.10
CA ASP A 235 -0.92 2.15 21.03
C ASP A 235 0.45 2.15 20.32
N PRO A 236 1.44 2.96 20.77
CA PRO A 236 2.80 2.94 20.23
C PRO A 236 3.58 1.66 20.56
N ALA A 237 3.15 0.89 21.57
CA ALA A 237 3.74 -0.41 21.90
C ALA A 237 3.38 -1.47 20.84
N GLU A 238 2.26 -1.29 20.15
CA GLU A 238 1.86 -2.12 19.01
C GLU A 238 2.62 -1.69 17.76
N SER A 239 3.38 -2.62 17.15
CA SER A 239 4.23 -2.27 16.01
C SER A 239 3.36 -1.89 14.79
N SER A 240 3.72 -0.81 14.10
CA SER A 240 3.08 -0.39 12.84
C SER A 240 3.42 -1.29 11.62
N ALA A 241 4.11 -2.41 11.82
CA ALA A 241 4.25 -3.43 10.79
C ALA A 241 2.93 -4.18 10.54
N ARG A 242 2.93 -5.02 9.51
CA ARG A 242 1.79 -5.90 9.18
C ARG A 242 1.28 -6.65 10.41
N SER A 243 -0.02 -6.82 10.58
CA SER A 243 -0.52 -7.61 11.73
C SER A 243 -0.02 -9.06 11.70
N LEU A 244 0.11 -9.67 12.88
CA LEU A 244 0.57 -11.07 13.01
C LEU A 244 -0.37 -12.04 12.27
N ASP A 245 -1.68 -11.81 12.31
CA ASP A 245 -2.66 -12.64 11.59
C ASP A 245 -2.44 -12.59 10.08
N LYS A 246 -2.23 -11.39 9.52
CA LYS A 246 -1.91 -11.23 8.10
C LYS A 246 -0.58 -11.87 7.76
N LEU A 247 0.41 -11.79 8.65
CA LEU A 247 1.72 -12.40 8.46
C LEU A 247 1.63 -13.93 8.48
N ALA A 248 0.88 -14.51 9.42
CA ALA A 248 0.63 -15.94 9.53
C ALA A 248 -0.15 -16.49 8.33
N LEU A 249 -1.23 -15.80 7.93
CA LEU A 249 -2.01 -16.15 6.76
C LEU A 249 -1.14 -16.11 5.49
N SER A 250 -0.35 -15.05 5.31
CA SER A 250 0.57 -14.94 4.18
C SER A 250 1.61 -16.06 4.20
N THR A 251 2.20 -16.35 5.36
CA THR A 251 3.15 -17.46 5.54
C THR A 251 2.54 -18.79 5.14
N HIS A 252 1.32 -19.11 5.60
CA HIS A 252 0.63 -20.35 5.26
C HIS A 252 0.41 -20.51 3.76
N VAL A 253 -0.18 -19.49 3.12
CA VAL A 253 -0.52 -19.53 1.69
C VAL A 253 0.73 -19.59 0.82
N HIS A 254 1.75 -18.77 1.11
CA HIS A 254 2.96 -18.70 0.29
C HIS A 254 3.85 -19.92 0.52
N MET A 255 4.04 -20.37 1.76
CA MET A 255 4.89 -21.52 2.03
C MET A 255 4.31 -22.82 1.45
N LEU A 256 2.99 -23.02 1.54
CA LEU A 256 2.34 -24.19 0.92
C LEU A 256 2.39 -24.12 -0.61
N GLY A 257 2.00 -22.98 -1.21
CA GLY A 257 1.98 -22.83 -2.67
C GLY A 257 3.38 -22.91 -3.29
N PHE A 258 4.34 -22.18 -2.74
CA PHE A 258 5.70 -22.11 -3.28
C PHE A 258 6.50 -23.38 -3.05
N SER A 259 6.28 -24.11 -1.94
CA SER A 259 6.95 -25.40 -1.74
C SER A 259 6.62 -26.41 -2.83
N MET A 260 5.35 -26.48 -3.25
CA MET A 260 4.92 -27.31 -4.36
C MET A 260 5.48 -26.81 -5.70
N LEU A 261 5.30 -25.51 -6.01
CA LEU A 261 5.73 -24.96 -7.30
C LEU A 261 7.25 -25.01 -7.49
N TYR A 262 8.02 -24.53 -6.52
CA TYR A 262 9.48 -24.49 -6.59
C TYR A 262 10.09 -25.89 -6.41
N GLY A 263 9.42 -26.76 -5.65
CA GLY A 263 9.77 -28.18 -5.58
C GLY A 263 9.66 -28.86 -6.94
N ILE A 264 8.59 -28.60 -7.70
CA ILE A 264 8.41 -29.18 -9.05
C ILE A 264 9.43 -28.62 -10.04
N THR A 265 9.68 -27.30 -10.07
CA THR A 265 10.68 -26.71 -10.99
C THR A 265 12.09 -27.20 -10.66
N GLY A 266 12.43 -27.27 -9.38
CA GLY A 266 13.69 -27.84 -8.89
C GLY A 266 13.83 -29.31 -9.25
N LEU A 267 12.80 -30.12 -9.00
CA LEU A 267 12.80 -31.54 -9.37
C LEU A 267 13.01 -31.71 -10.88
N CYS A 268 12.33 -30.93 -11.71
CA CYS A 268 12.53 -30.98 -13.15
C CYS A 268 13.98 -30.68 -13.52
N LEU A 269 14.59 -29.63 -12.95
CA LEU A 269 16.00 -29.32 -13.20
C LEU A 269 16.92 -30.46 -12.73
N SER A 270 16.62 -31.11 -11.61
CA SER A 270 17.43 -32.23 -11.09
C SER A 270 17.46 -33.45 -12.02
N LEU A 271 16.45 -33.59 -12.89
CA LEU A 271 16.30 -34.67 -13.85
C LEU A 271 16.84 -34.33 -15.27
N THR A 272 17.52 -33.20 -15.40
CA THR A 272 18.18 -32.78 -16.64
C THR A 272 19.54 -33.43 -16.85
N SER A 273 20.09 -33.26 -18.06
CA SER A 273 21.41 -33.76 -18.48
C SER A 273 22.57 -32.88 -18.01
N TYR A 274 22.32 -31.80 -17.26
CA TYR A 274 23.37 -30.92 -16.75
C TYR A 274 24.30 -31.60 -15.74
N SER A 275 25.44 -30.97 -15.47
CA SER A 275 26.43 -31.48 -14.51
C SER A 275 25.83 -31.65 -13.12
N LYS A 276 26.42 -32.56 -12.32
CA LYS A 276 25.94 -32.86 -10.97
C LYS A 276 25.90 -31.61 -10.08
N TRP A 277 26.87 -30.70 -10.23
CA TRP A 277 26.94 -29.46 -9.44
C TRP A 277 25.82 -28.48 -9.75
N VAL A 278 25.50 -28.29 -11.04
CA VAL A 278 24.37 -27.44 -11.44
C VAL A 278 23.08 -27.97 -10.84
N ARG A 279 22.85 -29.27 -10.95
CA ARG A 279 21.65 -29.92 -10.39
C ARG A 279 21.62 -29.83 -8.87
N LEU A 280 22.72 -30.10 -8.18
CA LEU A 280 22.78 -30.12 -6.72
C LEU A 280 22.57 -28.73 -6.11
N ILE A 281 23.11 -27.68 -6.73
CA ILE A 281 23.05 -26.32 -6.19
C ILE A 281 21.75 -25.63 -6.63
N LEU A 282 21.47 -25.64 -7.94
CA LEU A 282 20.39 -24.82 -8.50
C LEU A 282 19.02 -25.48 -8.37
N ALA A 283 18.91 -26.82 -8.34
CA ALA A 283 17.61 -27.46 -8.19
C ALA A 283 16.92 -27.14 -6.86
N PRO A 284 17.58 -27.23 -5.69
CA PRO A 284 16.93 -26.91 -4.42
C PRO A 284 16.94 -25.40 -4.09
N SER A 285 17.69 -24.56 -4.81
CA SER A 285 17.97 -23.19 -4.37
C SER A 285 16.74 -22.31 -4.19
N ALA A 286 15.80 -22.32 -5.14
CA ALA A 286 14.58 -21.51 -5.02
C ALA A 286 13.75 -21.90 -3.79
N LEU A 287 13.67 -23.20 -3.49
CA LEU A 287 12.96 -23.73 -2.33
C LEU A 287 13.68 -23.37 -1.01
N ILE A 288 15.00 -23.49 -0.96
CA ILE A 288 15.76 -23.12 0.25
C ILE A 288 15.67 -21.61 0.49
N LEU A 289 15.92 -20.82 -0.55
CA LEU A 289 15.91 -19.36 -0.45
C LEU A 289 14.54 -18.82 -0.04
N GLN A 290 13.42 -19.38 -0.53
CA GLN A 290 12.10 -18.93 -0.09
C GLN A 290 11.82 -19.27 1.38
N VAL A 291 12.33 -20.39 1.90
CA VAL A 291 12.20 -20.71 3.33
C VAL A 291 12.97 -19.67 4.16
N VAL A 292 14.19 -19.34 3.74
CA VAL A 292 15.02 -18.33 4.42
C VAL A 292 14.37 -16.95 4.33
N GLU A 293 13.80 -16.59 3.18
CA GLU A 293 13.08 -15.33 2.98
C GLU A 293 11.87 -15.22 3.91
N ILE A 294 11.01 -16.24 3.95
CA ILE A 294 9.84 -16.28 4.84
C ILE A 294 10.26 -16.23 6.31
N ALA A 295 11.35 -16.93 6.68
CA ALA A 295 11.91 -16.81 8.02
C ALA A 295 12.34 -15.36 8.34
N CYS A 296 12.93 -14.65 7.37
CA CYS A 296 13.26 -13.24 7.52
C CYS A 296 12.02 -12.35 7.76
N TRP A 297 10.83 -12.73 7.26
CA TRP A 297 9.59 -11.99 7.54
C TRP A 297 9.26 -11.97 9.04
N TRP A 298 9.53 -13.08 9.74
CA TRP A 298 9.31 -13.20 11.17
C TRP A 298 10.45 -12.59 11.97
N LEU A 299 11.70 -12.82 11.55
CA LEU A 299 12.88 -12.25 12.19
C LEU A 299 12.96 -10.72 12.07
N ALA A 300 12.27 -10.13 11.09
CA ALA A 300 12.11 -8.68 10.97
C ALA A 300 11.44 -8.04 12.20
N ARG A 301 10.82 -8.82 13.09
CA ARG A 301 10.22 -8.35 14.36
C ARG A 301 11.19 -8.16 15.50
N LEU A 302 12.43 -8.62 15.35
CA LEU A 302 13.44 -8.40 16.38
C LEU A 302 13.71 -6.90 16.55
N ASP A 303 14.15 -6.53 17.75
CA ASP A 303 14.53 -5.16 18.05
C ASP A 303 15.64 -4.66 17.13
N SER A 304 15.69 -3.34 16.94
CA SER A 304 16.78 -2.66 16.25
C SER A 304 18.12 -3.04 16.89
N PRO A 305 19.15 -3.41 16.09
CA PRO A 305 19.26 -3.28 14.64
C PRO A 305 18.91 -4.54 13.82
N ALA A 306 18.59 -5.67 14.47
CA ALA A 306 18.42 -6.95 13.78
C ALA A 306 17.17 -6.98 12.90
N GLY A 307 16.04 -6.46 13.40
CA GLY A 307 14.77 -6.41 12.66
C GLY A 307 14.87 -5.72 11.29
N PRO A 308 15.34 -4.46 11.22
CA PRO A 308 15.51 -3.74 9.96
C PRO A 308 16.44 -4.47 8.98
N PHE A 309 17.50 -5.11 9.48
CA PHE A 309 18.42 -5.89 8.65
C PHE A 309 17.73 -7.10 8.02
N PHE A 310 16.94 -7.87 8.79
CA PHE A 310 16.17 -8.98 8.23
C PHE A 310 15.12 -8.49 7.23
N ALA A 311 14.47 -7.35 7.49
CA ALA A 311 13.52 -6.78 6.55
C ALA A 311 14.19 -6.34 5.22
N PHE A 312 15.42 -5.84 5.26
CA PHE A 312 16.22 -5.61 4.05
C PHE A 312 16.50 -6.90 3.28
N LEU A 313 16.86 -7.98 3.99
CA LEU A 313 17.16 -9.28 3.37
C LEU A 313 15.97 -9.86 2.60
N ILE A 314 14.72 -9.53 2.99
CA ILE A 314 13.51 -9.98 2.27
C ILE A 314 13.58 -9.58 0.80
N THR A 315 13.91 -8.33 0.48
CA THR A 315 13.98 -7.86 -0.91
C THR A 315 15.09 -8.57 -1.69
N ALA A 316 16.28 -8.72 -1.07
CA ALA A 316 17.41 -9.38 -1.71
C ALA A 316 17.16 -10.88 -1.96
N LEU A 317 16.61 -11.58 -0.97
CA LEU A 317 16.27 -13.00 -1.06
C LEU A 317 15.13 -13.23 -2.05
N GLY A 318 14.10 -12.39 -2.06
CA GLY A 318 13.02 -12.45 -3.06
C GLY A 318 13.55 -12.30 -4.49
N GLY A 319 14.49 -11.39 -4.73
CA GLY A 319 15.19 -11.26 -6.02
C GLY A 319 16.03 -12.50 -6.37
N ALA A 320 16.72 -13.09 -5.39
CA ALA A 320 17.49 -14.32 -5.59
C ALA A 320 16.59 -15.54 -5.89
N VAL A 321 15.43 -15.65 -5.23
CA VAL A 321 14.39 -16.64 -5.53
C VAL A 321 13.91 -16.47 -6.97
N ALA A 322 13.59 -15.24 -7.39
CA ALA A 322 13.17 -14.93 -8.76
C ALA A 322 14.18 -15.44 -9.79
N LEU A 323 15.46 -15.10 -9.58
CA LEU A 323 16.54 -15.51 -10.47
C LEU A 323 16.69 -17.04 -10.52
N CYS A 324 16.68 -17.70 -9.36
CA CYS A 324 16.76 -19.16 -9.28
C CYS A 324 15.61 -19.82 -10.03
N LEU A 325 14.38 -19.35 -9.83
CA LEU A 325 13.19 -19.89 -10.50
C LEU A 325 13.29 -19.73 -12.02
N ILE A 326 13.67 -18.54 -12.51
CA ILE A 326 13.86 -18.29 -13.94
C ILE A 326 14.90 -19.23 -14.52
N LEU A 327 16.05 -19.38 -13.85
CA LEU A 327 17.11 -20.29 -14.31
C LEU A 327 16.64 -21.75 -14.30
N GLN A 328 15.97 -22.21 -13.25
CA GLN A 328 15.41 -23.55 -13.17
C GLN A 328 14.47 -23.83 -14.35
N VAL A 329 13.56 -22.91 -14.67
CA VAL A 329 12.64 -23.05 -15.79
C VAL A 329 13.37 -23.04 -17.13
N LEU A 330 14.17 -22.00 -17.41
CA LEU A 330 14.81 -21.82 -18.72
C LEU A 330 15.79 -22.96 -19.04
N LEU A 331 16.60 -23.38 -18.07
CA LEU A 331 17.54 -24.48 -18.25
C LEU A 331 16.80 -25.81 -18.46
N THR A 332 15.73 -26.06 -17.71
CA THR A 332 14.91 -27.26 -17.91
C THR A 332 14.27 -27.29 -19.30
N LEU A 333 13.68 -26.18 -19.74
CA LEU A 333 13.10 -26.04 -21.07
C LEU A 333 14.15 -26.21 -22.17
N TRP A 334 15.38 -25.77 -21.94
CA TRP A 334 16.48 -25.94 -22.89
C TRP A 334 16.94 -27.40 -23.01
N ASP A 335 17.01 -28.13 -21.90
CA ASP A 335 17.47 -29.53 -21.88
C ASP A 335 16.41 -30.50 -22.45
N ILE A 336 15.12 -30.29 -22.14
CA ILE A 336 14.04 -31.20 -22.53
C ILE A 336 13.79 -31.24 -24.05
N HIS A 337 14.13 -30.15 -24.75
CA HIS A 337 13.90 -29.98 -26.19
C HIS A 337 15.15 -30.28 -27.03
N SER A 338 14.92 -30.90 -28.19
CA SER A 338 15.96 -31.13 -29.20
C SER A 338 16.42 -29.80 -29.85
N PRO A 339 17.53 -29.77 -30.61
CA PRO A 339 17.98 -28.55 -31.28
C PRO A 339 16.90 -27.85 -32.13
N SER A 340 16.04 -28.60 -32.82
CA SER A 340 14.90 -28.04 -33.56
C SER A 340 13.81 -27.48 -32.64
N GLY A 341 13.51 -28.18 -31.54
CA GLY A 341 12.56 -27.69 -30.52
C GLY A 341 13.05 -26.42 -29.81
N ARG A 342 14.36 -26.29 -29.59
CA ARG A 342 14.97 -25.07 -29.03
C ARG A 342 14.74 -23.85 -29.91
N LYS A 343 14.77 -23.99 -31.25
CA LYS A 343 14.43 -22.89 -32.17
C LYS A 343 12.99 -22.42 -31.98
N VAL A 344 12.05 -23.35 -31.87
CA VAL A 344 10.64 -23.04 -31.60
C VAL A 344 10.47 -22.35 -30.25
N LEU A 345 11.15 -22.86 -29.21
CA LEU A 345 11.15 -22.25 -27.88
C LEU A 345 11.67 -20.81 -27.91
N ILE A 346 12.78 -20.54 -28.61
CA ILE A 346 13.32 -19.18 -28.77
C ILE A 346 12.29 -18.27 -29.44
N LEU A 347 11.62 -18.73 -30.51
CA LEU A 347 10.58 -17.95 -31.19
C LEU A 347 9.41 -17.62 -30.25
N ILE A 348 8.98 -18.58 -29.42
CA ILE A 348 7.93 -18.36 -28.42
C ILE A 348 8.38 -17.32 -27.38
N ILE A 349 9.59 -17.46 -26.84
CA ILE A 349 10.13 -16.52 -25.84
C ILE A 349 10.27 -15.11 -26.43
N LEU A 350 10.75 -14.99 -27.67
CA LEU A 350 10.84 -13.69 -28.36
C LEU A 350 9.44 -13.10 -28.61
N GLY A 351 8.49 -13.90 -29.06
CA GLY A 351 7.10 -13.46 -29.26
C GLY A 351 6.46 -12.97 -27.96
N LEU A 352 6.62 -13.73 -26.86
CA LEU A 352 6.15 -13.32 -25.54
C LEU A 352 6.86 -12.06 -25.05
N GLY A 353 8.17 -11.93 -25.30
CA GLY A 353 8.94 -10.73 -24.98
C GLY A 353 8.46 -9.49 -25.73
N ILE A 354 8.12 -9.62 -27.01
CA ILE A 354 7.53 -8.54 -27.81
C ILE A 354 6.16 -8.13 -27.25
N VAL A 355 5.28 -9.12 -26.97
CA VAL A 355 3.95 -8.84 -26.40
C VAL A 355 4.09 -8.17 -25.03
N ALA A 356 4.96 -8.67 -24.16
CA ALA A 356 5.23 -8.07 -22.85
C ALA A 356 5.78 -6.65 -22.98
N GLY A 357 6.71 -6.41 -23.92
CA GLY A 357 7.24 -5.07 -24.21
C GLY A 357 6.17 -4.09 -24.71
N LEU A 358 5.27 -4.56 -25.59
CA LEU A 358 4.13 -3.77 -26.06
C LEU A 358 3.14 -3.44 -24.93
N LEU A 359 2.83 -4.42 -24.08
CA LEU A 359 1.97 -4.21 -22.90
C LEU A 359 2.62 -3.24 -21.92
N ALA A 360 3.92 -3.38 -21.66
CA ALA A 360 4.67 -2.47 -20.81
C ALA A 360 4.62 -1.04 -21.38
N TRP A 361 4.87 -0.87 -22.67
CA TRP A 361 4.90 0.45 -23.32
C TRP A 361 3.51 1.10 -23.44
N LYS A 362 2.47 0.34 -23.77
CA LYS A 362 1.12 0.90 -23.98
C LYS A 362 0.28 1.01 -22.71
N VAL A 363 0.56 0.19 -21.70
CA VAL A 363 -0.28 0.07 -20.50
C VAL A 363 0.50 0.39 -19.23
N ALA A 364 1.58 -0.35 -18.94
CA ALA A 364 2.24 -0.22 -17.64
C ALA A 364 2.99 1.11 -17.46
N LEU A 365 3.83 1.51 -18.41
CA LEU A 365 4.60 2.76 -18.33
C LEU A 365 3.68 4.00 -18.26
N PRO A 366 2.67 4.17 -19.15
CA PRO A 366 1.74 5.28 -19.04
C PRO A 366 0.95 5.28 -17.72
N TYR A 367 0.65 4.10 -17.18
CA TYR A 367 -0.01 4.00 -15.87
C TYR A 367 0.91 4.50 -14.74
N LEU A 368 2.16 4.03 -14.69
CA LEU A 368 3.15 4.45 -13.70
C LEU A 368 3.47 5.95 -13.82
N ASP A 369 3.53 6.49 -15.03
CA ASP A 369 3.76 7.93 -15.25
C ASP A 369 2.57 8.77 -14.78
N ARG A 370 1.33 8.27 -14.94
CA ARG A 370 0.15 8.93 -14.35
C ARG A 370 0.19 8.90 -12.83
N GLU A 371 0.61 7.78 -12.22
CA GLU A 371 0.78 7.73 -10.76
C GLU A 371 1.83 8.72 -10.27
N LYS A 372 2.95 8.86 -11.00
CA LYS A 372 3.98 9.89 -10.69
C LYS A 372 3.43 11.31 -10.85
N GLY A 373 2.72 11.59 -11.93
CA GLY A 373 2.16 12.93 -12.21
C GLY A 373 1.04 13.34 -11.26
N ILE A 374 0.28 12.39 -10.71
CA ILE A 374 -0.67 12.67 -9.62
C ILE A 374 0.08 13.13 -8.36
N ASN A 375 1.28 12.60 -8.08
CA ASN A 375 2.08 13.01 -6.93
C ASN A 375 2.61 14.45 -7.06
N SER A 376 2.95 14.92 -8.26
CA SER A 376 3.53 16.27 -8.45
C SER A 376 2.50 17.40 -8.36
N ILE A 377 1.22 17.13 -8.64
CA ILE A 377 0.14 18.13 -8.58
C ILE A 377 -0.35 18.36 -7.13
N GLN A 378 0.03 17.49 -6.20
CA GLN A 378 -0.38 17.56 -4.78
C GLN A 378 0.73 18.04 -3.84
N THR A 379 1.94 18.27 -4.35
CA THR A 379 3.09 18.83 -3.61
C THR A 379 3.30 20.33 -3.83
N ASP A 380 2.52 20.94 -4.73
CA ASP A 380 2.37 22.38 -4.92
C ASP A 380 1.03 22.83 -4.31
#